data_AF-A0A9J7AVG9-F1
#
_entry.id   AF-A0A9J7AVG9-F1
#
_cell.length_a   1.000
_cell.length_b   1.000
_cell.length_c   1.000
_cell.angle_alpha   90.00
_cell.angle_beta   90.00
_cell.angle_gamma   90.00
#
_symmetry.space_group_name_H-M   'P 1'
#
loop_
_entity.id
_entity.type
_entity.pdbx_description
1 polymer ?
#
loop_
_entity_poly.entity_id
_entity_poly.type
_entity_poly.pdbx_seq_one_letter_code
_entity_poly.pdbx_strand_id
1 'polypeptide(L)' 'MRWRTALGGVIMILGLLAYIAGTVTFANLLLPQHWLAEILFYPITGFIWIFPAIWLIGWTKKDKEPPAR' A
#
# COMPACT_ATOMS: atom_id res chain seq x y z
N MET A 1 -10.56 -3.01 -23.20
CA MET A 1 -9.17 -3.50 -23.05
C MET A 1 -8.77 -3.43 -21.58
N ARG A 2 -8.37 -4.57 -20.99
CA ARG A 2 -8.19 -4.78 -19.53
C ARG A 2 -6.83 -4.30 -18.98
N TRP A 3 -6.03 -3.58 -19.79
CA TRP A 3 -4.65 -3.23 -19.43
C TRP A 3 -4.55 -2.28 -18.24
N ARG A 4 -5.51 -1.36 -18.05
CA ARG A 4 -5.51 -0.44 -16.88
C ARG A 4 -5.76 -1.16 -15.57
N THR A 5 -6.59 -2.21 -15.58
CA THR A 5 -6.82 -3.06 -14.40
C THR A 5 -5.59 -3.94 -14.09
N ALA A 6 -4.92 -4.46 -15.13
CA ALA A 6 -3.67 -5.22 -14.95
C ALA A 6 -2.54 -4.32 -14.43
N LEU A 7 -2.36 -3.12 -15.02
CA LEU A 7 -1.39 -2.12 -14.54
C LEU A 7 -1.68 -1.69 -13.11
N GLY A 8 -2.95 -1.45 -12.76
CA GLY A 8 -3.35 -1.13 -11.40
C GLY A 8 -2.94 -2.19 -10.39
N GLY A 9 -3.14 -3.47 -10.73
CA GLY A 9 -2.68 -4.59 -9.91
C GLY A 9 -1.15 -4.64 -9.76
N VAL A 10 -0.41 -4.47 -10.86
CA VAL A 10 1.06 -4.45 -10.86
C VAL A 10 1.59 -3.29 -10.02
N ILE A 11 1.04 -2.09 -10.18
CA ILE A 11 1.41 -0.91 -9.39
C ILE A 11 1.12 -1.15 -7.91
N MET A 12 0.02 -1.83 -7.58
CA MET A 12 -0.33 -2.15 -6.18
C MET A 12 0.70 -3.09 -5.55
N ILE A 13 1.09 -4.14 -6.28
CA ILE A 13 2.11 -5.09 -5.84
C ILE A 13 3.47 -4.40 -5.68
N LEU A 14 3.90 -3.64 -6.68
CA LEU A 14 5.18 -2.93 -6.64
C LEU A 14 5.21 -1.88 -5.53
N GLY A 15 4.13 -1.13 -5.36
CA GLY A 15 3.98 -0.16 -4.28
C GLY A 15 4.05 -0.83 -2.91
N LEU A 16 3.34 -1.95 -2.73
CA LEU A 16 3.36 -2.70 -1.47
C LEU A 16 4.76 -3.22 -1.16
N LEU A 17 5.47 -3.77 -2.14
CA LEU A 17 6.84 -4.25 -1.96
C LEU A 17 7.80 -3.11 -1.57
N ALA A 18 7.73 -1.98 -2.27
CA ALA A 18 8.54 -0.80 -1.96
C ALA A 18 8.24 -0.27 -0.55
N TYR A 19 6.96 -0.27 -0.15
CA TYR A 19 6.55 0.18 1.17
C TYR A 19 7.01 -0.74 2.29
N ILE A 20 6.90 -2.07 2.11
CA ILE A 20 7.40 -3.05 3.06
C ILE A 20 8.91 -2.88 3.21
N ALA A 21 9.65 -2.79 2.11
CA ALA A 21 11.09 -2.59 2.14
C ALA A 21 11.48 -1.30 2.87
N GLY A 22 10.79 -0.19 2.58
CA GLY A 22 10.99 1.08 3.28
C GLY A 22 10.67 0.99 4.78
N THR A 23 9.55 0.36 5.13
CA THR A 23 9.11 0.15 6.52
C THR A 23 10.13 -0.66 7.31
N VAL A 24 10.59 -1.78 6.79
CA VAL A 24 11.59 -2.65 7.45
C VAL A 24 12.94 -1.95 7.55
N THR A 25 13.34 -1.21 6.52
CA THR A 25 14.59 -0.43 6.56
C THR A 25 14.51 0.68 7.61
N PHE A 26 13.38 1.39 7.68
CA PHE A 26 13.13 2.43 8.67
C PHE A 26 13.08 1.86 10.09
N ALA A 27 12.44 0.70 10.26
CA ALA A 27 12.42 -0.02 11.53
C ALA A 27 13.85 -0.36 12.00
N ASN A 28 14.66 -0.96 11.13
CA ASN A 28 16.04 -1.32 11.48
C ASN A 28 16.96 -0.12 11.75
N LEU A 29 16.68 1.04 11.15
CA LEU A 29 17.51 2.25 11.32
C LEU A 29 17.12 3.09 12.55
N LEU A 30 15.83 3.13 12.90
CA LEU A 30 15.30 4.09 13.87
C LEU A 30 14.66 3.46 15.11
N LEU A 31 14.18 2.21 15.04
CA LEU A 31 13.70 1.55 16.23
C LEU A 31 14.91 1.00 17.01
N PRO A 32 15.09 1.37 18.29
CA PRO A 32 15.98 0.63 19.17
C PRO A 32 15.47 -0.81 19.25
N GLN A 33 16.33 -1.76 19.65
CA GLN A 33 16.05 -3.20 19.79
C GLN A 33 15.02 -3.50 20.92
N HIS A 34 13.88 -2.84 20.88
CA HIS A 34 12.78 -2.91 21.83
C HIS A 34 11.61 -3.58 21.13
N TRP A 35 11.40 -4.85 21.46
CA TRP A 35 10.32 -5.69 20.95
C TRP A 35 8.92 -5.03 21.05
N LEU A 36 8.69 -4.17 22.05
CA LEU A 36 7.42 -3.46 22.21
C LEU A 36 7.22 -2.36 21.16
N ALA A 37 8.30 -1.68 20.74
CA ALA A 37 8.24 -0.67 19.69
C ALA A 37 7.89 -1.33 18.35
N GLU A 38 8.47 -2.50 18.04
CA GLU A 38 8.14 -3.28 16.85
C GLU A 38 6.66 -3.71 16.84
N ILE A 39 6.16 -4.21 17.97
CA ILE A 39 4.76 -4.64 18.12
C ILE A 39 3.78 -3.52 17.84
N LEU A 40 4.09 -2.27 18.21
CA LEU A 40 3.22 -1.12 17.92
C LEU A 40 3.45 -0.57 16.52
N PHE A 41 4.70 -0.58 16.04
CA PHE A 41 5.08 0.00 14.77
C PHE A 41 4.48 -0.76 13.58
N TYR A 42 4.54 -2.10 13.55
CA TYR A 42 4.05 -2.86 12.41
C TYR A 42 2.52 -2.74 12.19
N PRO A 43 1.65 -2.81 13.21
CA PRO A 43 0.22 -2.56 13.05
C PRO A 43 -0.06 -1.15 12.55
N ILE A 44 0.54 -0.12 13.17
CA ILE A 44 0.34 1.28 12.77
C ILE A 44 0.75 1.46 11.31
N THR A 45 1.91 0.93 10.92
CA THR A 45 2.41 1.02 9.55
C THR A 45 1.52 0.25 8.58
N GLY A 46 0.96 -0.89 9.00
CA GLY A 46 -0.06 -1.61 8.24
C GLY A 46 -1.34 -0.79 8.03
N PHE A 47 -1.83 -0.09 9.07
CA PHE A 47 -3.00 0.79 8.95
C PHE A 47 -2.73 1.98 8.02
N ILE A 48 -1.53 2.56 8.07
CA ILE A 48 -1.13 3.65 7.16
C ILE A 48 -1.19 3.18 5.70
N TRP A 49 -0.88 1.91 5.42
CA TRP A 49 -0.96 1.35 4.06
C TRP A 49 -2.38 1.25 3.49
N ILE A 50 -3.41 1.27 4.34
CA ILE A 50 -4.81 1.18 3.90
C ILE A 50 -5.17 2.38 3.03
N PHE A 51 -4.67 3.58 3.33
CA PHE A 51 -4.93 4.79 2.55
C PHE A 51 -4.44 4.71 1.09
N PRO A 52 -3.16 4.43 0.82
CA PRO A 52 -2.68 4.27 -0.55
C PRO A 52 -3.37 3.10 -1.26
N ALA A 53 -3.66 2.00 -0.57
CA ALA A 53 -4.40 0.88 -1.15
C ALA A 53 -5.82 1.31 -1.62
N ILE A 54 -6.59 2.01 -0.78
CA ILE A 54 -7.92 2.52 -1.14
C ILE A 54 -7.85 3.50 -2.30
N TRP A 55 -6.89 4.42 -2.28
CA TRP A 55 -6.71 5.40 -3.36
C TRP A 55 -6.42 4.72 -4.70
N LEU A 56 -5.53 3.71 -4.70
CA LEU A 56 -5.19 2.95 -5.91
C LEU A 56 -6.36 2.10 -6.43
N ILE A 57 -7.11 1.47 -5.52
CA ILE A 57 -8.33 0.72 -5.86
C ILE A 57 -9.41 1.66 -6.43
N GLY A 58 -9.57 2.85 -5.86
CA GLY A 58 -10.47 3.89 -6.39
C GLY A 58 -10.07 4.33 -7.80
N TRP A 59 -8.78 4.54 -8.03
CA TRP A 59 -8.24 4.90 -9.34
C TRP A 59 -8.53 3.84 -10.41
N THR A 60 -8.40 2.56 -10.07
CA THR A 60 -8.72 1.46 -11.01
C THR A 60 -10.22 1.25 -11.23
N LYS A 61 -11.08 1.66 -10.27
CA LYS A 61 -12.55 1.57 -10.39
C LYS A 61 -13.17 2.65 -11.26
N LYS A 62 -12.55 3.84 -11.37
CA LYS A 62 -13.05 4.97 -12.17
C LYS A 62 -13.20 4.64 -13.67
N ASP A 63 -12.61 3.54 -14.13
CA ASP A 63 -12.73 3.06 -15.51
C ASP A 63 -13.98 2.21 -15.78
N LYS A 64 -14.73 1.87 -14.73
CA LYS A 64 -15.91 1.01 -14.81
C LYS A 64 -17.24 1.77 -14.69
N GLU A 65 -17.24 3.11 -14.55
CA GLU A 65 -18.48 3.87 -14.63
C GLU A 65 -19.00 3.81 -16.08
N PRO A 66 -20.15 3.16 -16.35
CA PRO A 66 -20.85 3.37 -17.61
C PRO A 66 -21.24 4.85 -17.67
N PRO A 67 -21.25 5.49 -18.85
CA PRO A 67 -21.75 6.86 -18.96
C PRO A 67 -23.14 6.90 -18.33
N ALA A 68 -23.32 7.79 -17.35
CA ALA A 68 -24.62 8.03 -16.73
C ALA A 68 -25.61 8.29 -17.88
N ARG A 69 -26.57 7.37 -18.03
CA ARG A 69 -27.62 7.45 -19.04
C ARG A 69 -28.49 8.67 -18.81
#